data_AF-A0A5C5R505-F1
#
_entry.id   AF-A0A5C5R505-F1
#
_cell.length_a   1.000
_cell.length_b   1.000
_cell.length_c   1.000
_cell.angle_alpha   90.00
_cell.angle_beta   90.00
_cell.angle_gamma   90.00
#
_symmetry.space_group_name_H-M   'P 1'
#
loop_
_entity.id
_entity.type
_entity.pdbx_description
1 polymer ?
#
loop_
_entity_poly.entity_id
_entity_poly.type
_entity_poly.pdbx_seq_one_letter_code
_entity_poly.pdbx_strand_id
1 'polypeptide(L)'
;MEVPPPELQRTFRIRGRTYYVDFCWGRLVGEFDGEDKCRSDADRRRYEQRRDSDFATIGITVCHWKWEDLLDRKRFYSILTTQMYNAGVIASIPRFPG
;
A
#
# COMPACT_ATOMS: atom_id res chain seq x y z
N MET A 1 3.49 4.29 20.42
CA MET A 1 3.96 4.93 19.18
C MET A 1 2.76 5.01 18.26
N GLU A 2 2.49 6.17 17.69
CA GLU A 2 1.37 6.41 16.78
C GLU A 2 1.81 6.08 15.34
N VAL A 3 0.85 5.77 14.46
CA VAL A 3 1.10 5.54 13.03
C VAL A 3 1.42 6.89 12.38
N PRO A 4 2.54 7.03 11.65
CA PRO A 4 2.87 8.30 10.99
C PRO A 4 1.81 8.65 9.93
N PRO A 5 1.47 9.93 9.76
CA PRO A 5 0.51 10.34 8.74
C PRO A 5 1.10 10.08 7.33
N PRO A 6 0.30 9.58 6.38
CA PRO A 6 0.71 9.46 4.99
C PRO A 6 0.63 10.79 4.24
N GLU A 7 1.44 10.92 3.19
CA GLU A 7 1.13 11.81 2.07
C GLU A 7 0.04 11.16 1.20
N LEU A 8 -1.02 11.92 0.87
CA LEU A 8 -2.16 11.40 0.12
C LEU A 8 -2.02 11.64 -1.38
N GLN A 9 -2.56 10.73 -2.19
CA GLN A 9 -2.72 10.89 -3.65
C GLN A 9 -1.39 11.24 -4.36
N ARG A 10 -0.30 10.61 -3.93
CA ARG A 10 1.04 10.92 -4.43
C ARG A 10 1.25 10.33 -5.82
N THR A 11 1.87 11.11 -6.71
CA THR A 11 2.21 10.67 -8.06
C THR A 11 3.64 10.16 -8.13
N PHE A 12 3.84 9.01 -8.78
CA PHE A 12 5.14 8.43 -9.08
C PHE A 12 5.32 8.28 -10.59
N ARG A 13 6.52 8.60 -11.09
CA ARG A 13 6.94 8.31 -12.47
C ARG A 13 8.05 7.27 -12.45
N ILE A 14 7.74 6.05 -12.88
CA ILE A 14 8.66 4.90 -12.83
C ILE A 14 8.69 4.26 -14.21
N ARG A 15 9.87 4.13 -14.82
CA ARG A 15 10.06 3.49 -16.14
C ARG A 15 9.08 4.02 -17.21
N GLY A 16 8.87 5.34 -17.23
CA GLY A 16 7.96 6.01 -18.17
C GLY A 16 6.47 5.80 -17.90
N ARG A 17 6.09 5.19 -16.77
CA ARG A 17 4.69 5.02 -16.34
C ARG A 17 4.38 5.98 -15.21
N THR A 18 3.12 6.41 -15.15
CA THR A 18 2.63 7.23 -14.05
C THR A 18 1.71 6.38 -13.18
N TYR A 19 2.01 6.34 -11.88
CA TYR A 19 1.21 5.69 -10.85
C TYR A 19 0.71 6.76 -9.88
N TYR A 20 -0.54 6.62 -9.45
CA TYR A 20 -1.15 7.44 -8.40
C TYR A 20 -1.45 6.52 -7.24
N VAL A 21 -0.80 6.75 -6.10
CA VAL A 21 -0.98 5.92 -4.90
C VAL A 21 -1.88 6.66 -3.91
N ASP A 22 -2.76 5.92 -3.24
CA ASP A 22 -3.70 6.53 -2.30
C ASP A 22 -2.99 7.10 -1.07
N PHE A 23 -1.99 6.38 -0.56
CA PHE A 23 -1.21 6.73 0.62
C PHE A 23 0.29 6.50 0.42
N CYS A 24 1.14 7.37 0.95
CA CYS A 24 2.58 7.22 0.89
C CYS A 24 3.26 7.56 2.23
N TRP A 25 4.08 6.63 2.72
CA TRP A 25 4.93 6.78 3.91
C TRP A 25 6.43 6.72 3.55
N GLY A 26 6.80 7.18 2.35
CA GLY A 26 8.16 7.10 1.83
C GLY A 26 8.48 5.72 1.27
N ARG A 27 8.89 4.76 2.11
CA ARG A 27 9.27 3.39 1.70
C ARG A 27 8.10 2.42 1.56
N LEU A 28 6.92 2.83 2.00
CA LEU A 28 5.68 2.09 1.87
C LEU A 28 4.65 2.96 1.15
N VAL A 29 3.95 2.39 0.19
CA VAL A 29 2.73 2.99 -0.38
C VAL A 29 1.54 2.09 -0.09
N GLY A 30 0.39 2.70 0.15
CA GLY A 30 -0.87 2.00 0.40
C GLY A 30 -1.81 2.19 -0.78
N GLU A 31 -2.42 1.10 -1.22
CA GLU A 31 -3.31 1.07 -2.39
C GLU A 31 -4.63 0.37 -2.04
N PHE A 32 -5.74 1.05 -2.34
CA PHE A 32 -7.05 0.40 -2.37
C PHE A 32 -7.30 -0.22 -3.75
N ASP A 33 -7.13 -1.53 -3.79
CA ASP A 33 -7.43 -2.32 -4.97
C ASP A 33 -8.92 -2.68 -4.96
N GLY A 34 -9.73 -1.69 -5.36
CA GLY A 34 -11.13 -1.91 -5.70
C GLY A 34 -11.26 -2.80 -6.93
N GLU A 35 -12.20 -3.75 -6.89
CA GLU A 35 -12.37 -4.80 -7.90
C GLU A 35 -12.73 -4.23 -9.30
N ASP A 36 -13.34 -3.05 -9.36
CA ASP A 36 -13.95 -2.52 -10.59
C ASP A 36 -13.00 -1.73 -11.51
N LYS A 37 -11.73 -1.52 -11.12
CA LYS A 37 -10.80 -0.69 -11.91
C LYS A 37 -10.31 -1.37 -13.20
N CYS A 38 -10.53 -2.68 -13.36
CA CYS A 38 -10.00 -3.47 -14.47
C CYS A 38 -11.09 -4.32 -15.16
N ARG A 39 -10.92 -4.55 -16.46
CA ARG A 39 -11.90 -5.28 -17.30
C ARG A 39 -12.04 -6.76 -16.91
N SER A 40 -11.02 -7.32 -16.27
CA SER A 40 -10.99 -8.69 -15.79
C SER A 40 -10.03 -8.82 -14.60
N ASP A 41 -10.21 -9.89 -13.81
CA ASP A 41 -9.28 -10.26 -12.74
C ASP A 41 -7.86 -10.52 -13.24
N ALA A 42 -7.72 -11.08 -14.45
CA ALA A 42 -6.42 -11.35 -15.05
C ALA A 42 -5.67 -10.05 -15.37
N ASP A 43 -6.38 -9.05 -15.91
CA ASP A 43 -5.80 -7.74 -16.19
C ASP A 43 -5.41 -7.01 -14.91
N ARG A 44 -6.26 -7.11 -13.88
CA ARG A 44 -6.01 -6.54 -12.56
C ARG A 44 -4.73 -7.11 -11.94
N ARG A 45 -4.59 -8.43 -11.88
CA ARG A 45 -3.39 -9.09 -11.34
C ARG A 45 -2.13 -8.71 -12.10
N ARG A 46 -2.21 -8.60 -13.43
CA ARG A 46 -1.08 -8.15 -14.25
C ARG A 46 -0.71 -6.70 -13.96
N TYR A 47 -1.70 -5.84 -13.75
CA TYR A 47 -1.48 -4.44 -13.37
C TYR A 47 -0.83 -4.33 -11.99
N GLU A 48 -1.39 -5.00 -10.97
CA GLU A 48 -0.86 -5.06 -9.60
C GLU A 48 0.58 -5.57 -9.61
N GLN A 49 0.82 -6.75 -10.20
CA GLN A 49 2.17 -7.33 -10.27
C GLN A 49 3.19 -6.41 -10.94
N ARG A 50 2.80 -5.71 -12.01
CA ARG A 50 3.69 -4.76 -12.70
C ARG A 50 3.98 -3.55 -11.82
N ARG A 51 2.95 -2.97 -11.19
CA ARG A 51 3.09 -1.83 -10.28
C ARG A 51 4.06 -2.20 -9.16
N ASP A 52 3.86 -3.34 -8.51
CA ASP A 52 4.68 -3.80 -7.39
C ASP A 52 6.13 -4.02 -7.81
N SER A 53 6.33 -4.63 -8.99
CA SER A 53 7.68 -4.81 -9.56
C SER A 53 8.36 -3.47 -9.84
N ASP A 54 7.63 -2.48 -10.36
CA ASP A 54 8.18 -1.14 -10.62
C ASP A 54 8.54 -0.41 -9.32
N PHE A 55 7.66 -0.42 -8.31
CA PHE A 55 7.94 0.18 -7.01
C PHE A 55 9.11 -0.52 -6.28
N ALA A 56 9.21 -1.85 -6.38
CA ALA A 56 10.33 -2.59 -5.81
C ALA A 56 11.68 -2.14 -6.39
N THR A 57 11.74 -1.72 -7.66
CA THR A 57 12.99 -1.27 -8.29
C THR A 57 13.53 0.06 -7.76
N ILE A 58 12.70 0.81 -7.04
CA ILE A 58 13.08 2.05 -6.36
C ILE A 58 13.05 1.89 -4.82
N GLY A 59 12.98 0.65 -4.32
CA GLY A 59 13.03 0.34 -2.90
C GLY A 59 11.76 0.69 -2.14
N ILE A 60 10.60 0.71 -2.81
CA ILE A 60 9.29 0.97 -2.20
C ILE A 60 8.45 -0.31 -2.22
N THR A 61 7.79 -0.61 -1.10
CA THR A 61 6.83 -1.71 -0.98
C THR A 61 5.40 -1.20 -1.15
N VAL A 62 4.57 -1.94 -1.88
CA VAL A 62 3.14 -1.67 -2.01
C VAL A 62 2.37 -2.52 -0.99
N CYS A 63 1.53 -1.88 -0.18
CA CYS A 63 0.61 -2.51 0.74
C CYS A 63 -0.79 -2.46 0.14
N HIS A 64 -1.34 -3.65 -0.14
CA HIS A 64 -2.63 -3.80 -0.77
C HIS A 64 -3.70 -4.09 0.28
N TRP A 65 -4.86 -3.43 0.13
CA TRP A 65 -6.03 -3.74 0.94
C TRP A 65 -7.25 -3.97 0.06
N LYS A 66 -8.05 -4.96 0.44
CA LYS A 66 -9.39 -5.14 -0.08
C LYS A 66 -10.41 -4.41 0.79
N TRP A 67 -11.62 -4.25 0.27
CA TRP A 67 -12.74 -3.72 1.05
C TRP A 67 -12.99 -4.49 2.34
N GLU A 68 -12.87 -5.82 2.33
CA GLU A 68 -13.03 -6.67 3.50
C GLU A 68 -12.01 -6.38 4.61
N ASP A 69 -10.78 -5.97 4.26
CA ASP A 69 -9.75 -5.64 5.25
C ASP A 69 -10.12 -4.36 6.02
N LEU A 70 -10.82 -3.42 5.38
CA LEU A 70 -11.25 -2.15 5.98
C LEU A 70 -12.43 -2.29 6.95
N LEU A 71 -13.27 -3.32 6.76
CA LEU A 71 -14.43 -3.55 7.61
C LEU A 71 -14.02 -3.98 9.03
N ASP A 72 -12.80 -4.49 9.21
CA ASP A 72 -12.23 -4.83 10.50
C ASP A 72 -11.04 -3.91 10.83
N ARG A 73 -11.28 -2.90 11.67
CA ARG A 73 -10.26 -1.92 12.11
C ARG A 73 -9.00 -2.60 12.67
N LYS A 74 -9.14 -3.69 13.41
CA LYS A 74 -8.01 -4.37 14.05
C LYS A 74 -7.20 -5.14 13.01
N ARG A 75 -7.87 -5.82 12.08
CA ARG A 75 -7.23 -6.50 10.94
C ARG A 75 -6.48 -5.50 10.06
N PHE A 76 -7.14 -4.41 9.64
CA PHE A 76 -6.51 -3.34 8.86
C PHE A 76 -5.25 -2.80 9.55
N TYR A 77 -5.37 -2.47 10.84
CA TYR A 77 -4.25 -1.94 11.62
C TYR A 77 -3.09 -2.94 11.71
N SER A 78 -3.39 -4.22 11.93
CA SER A 78 -2.38 -5.29 11.98
C SER A 78 -1.62 -5.39 10.65
N ILE A 79 -2.33 -5.38 9.52
CA ILE A 79 -1.71 -5.43 8.17
C ILE A 79 -0.83 -4.20 7.96
N LEU A 80 -1.36 -3.00 8.16
CA LEU A 80 -0.66 -1.74 7.92
C LEU A 80 0.62 -1.64 8.76
N THR A 81 0.51 -1.86 10.07
CA THR A 81 1.65 -1.73 10.99
C THR A 81 2.73 -2.79 10.77
N THR A 82 2.34 -4.02 10.40
CA THR A 82 3.29 -5.06 10.01
C THR A 82 4.07 -4.67 8.75
N GLN A 83 3.38 -4.15 7.73
CA GLN A 83 4.03 -3.71 6.50
C GLN A 83 4.90 -2.47 6.71
N MET A 84 4.47 -1.51 7.54
CA MET A 84 5.29 -0.38 7.94
C MET A 84 6.57 -0.80 8.64
N TYR A 85 6.49 -1.78 9.56
CA TYR A 85 7.66 -2.29 10.25
C TYR A 85 8.63 -2.97 9.27
N ASN A 86 8.12 -3.85 8.40
CA ASN A 86 8.93 -4.56 7.40
C ASN A 86 9.60 -3.61 6.40
N ALA A 87 8.92 -2.53 6.00
CA ALA A 87 9.46 -1.50 5.11
C ALA A 87 10.40 -0.50 5.82
N GLY A 88 10.56 -0.61 7.15
CA GLY A 88 11.38 0.29 7.96
C GLY A 88 10.78 1.70 8.12
N VAL A 89 9.47 1.86 7.94
CA VAL A 89 8.74 3.12 8.18
C VAL A 89 8.59 3.40 9.68
N ILE A 90 8.40 2.35 10.48
CA ILE A 90 8.32 2.42 11.95
C ILE A 90 9.34 1.49 12.59
N ALA A 91 9.84 1.86 13.77
CA ALA A 91 10.86 1.09 14.49
C ALA A 91 10.31 -0.15 15.23
N SER A 92 8.99 -0.21 15.46
CA SER A 92 8.32 -1.29 16.19
C SER A 92 6.83 -1.30 15.87
N ILE A 93 6.18 -2.46 15.91
CA ILE A 93 4.72 -2.59 15.72
C ILE A 93 3.99 -2.05 16.97
N PRO A 94 3.22 -0.96 16.87
CA PRO A 94 2.47 -0.43 18.00
C PRO A 94 1.27 -1.30 18.36
N ARG A 95 0.83 -1.23 19.62
CA ARG A 95 -0.42 -1.85 20.06
C ARG A 95 -1.61 -1.18 19.34
N PHE A 96 -2.65 -1.97 19.04
CA PHE A 96 -3.91 -1.44 18.50
C PHE A 96 -4.58 -0.47 19.51
N PRO A 97 -4.93 0.77 19.11
CA PRO A 97 -5.39 1.81 20.02
C PRO A 97 -6.87 1.72 20.45
N GLY A 98 -7.69 0.84 19.85
CA GLY A 98 -9.12 0.72 20.16
C GLY A 98 -10.02 1.51 19.20
#